data_AF-A4BMI0-F1
#
_entry.id   AF-A4BMI0-F1
#
_cell.length_a   1.000
_cell.length_b   1.000
_cell.length_c   1.000
_cell.angle_alpha   90.00
_cell.angle_beta   90.00
_cell.angle_gamma   90.00
#
_symmetry.space_group_name_H-M   'P 1'
#
loop_
_entity.id
_entity.type
_entity.pdbx_description
1 polymer ?
#
loop_
_entity_poly.entity_id
_entity_poly.type
_entity_poly.pdbx_seq_one_letter_code
_entity_poly.pdbx_strand_id
1 'polypeptide(L)' 'MLLYKVKALAADPYAPNNNAESLKGSQYYRLRVGDWRVIYDIRDDELIIVVLTVQPRGRVYR' A
#
# COMPACT_ATOMS: atom_id res chain seq x y z
N MET A 1 -12.97 5.40 -1.82
CA MET A 1 -11.60 5.88 -2.11
C MET A 1 -10.54 4.78 -1.98
N LEU A 2 -10.56 3.95 -0.93
CA LEU A 2 -9.65 2.81 -0.75
C LEU A 2 -9.69 1.80 -1.91
N LEU A 3 -10.89 1.31 -2.24
CA LEU A 3 -11.07 0.32 -3.32
C LEU A 3 -10.53 0.80 -4.67
N TYR A 4 -10.70 2.09 -4.99
CA TYR A 4 -10.19 2.67 -6.24
C TYR A 4 -8.67 2.63 -6.33
N LYS A 5 -7.97 3.03 -5.25
CA LYS A 5 -6.50 3.02 -5.22
C LYS A 5 -5.94 1.60 -5.25
N VAL A 6 -6.59 0.65 -4.59
CA VAL A 6 -6.21 -0.77 -4.61
C VAL A 6 -6.41 -1.36 -6.01
N LYS A 7 -7.53 -1.06 -6.68
CA LYS A 7 -7.76 -1.50 -8.06
C LYS A 7 -6.76 -0.91 -9.05
N ALA A 8 -6.40 0.36 -8.90
CA ALA A 8 -5.39 0.99 -9.74
C ALA A 8 -4.02 0.32 -9.56
N LEU A 9 -3.63 0.04 -8.31
CA LEU A 9 -2.40 -0.70 -8.00
C LEU A 9 -2.42 -2.13 -8.57
N ALA A 10 -3.58 -2.79 -8.55
CA ALA A 10 -3.74 -4.12 -9.12
C ALA A 10 -3.69 -4.16 -10.65
N ALA A 11 -4.05 -3.08 -11.33
CA ALA A 11 -4.01 -2.99 -12.78
C ALA A 11 -2.58 -2.75 -13.31
N ASP A 12 -1.80 -1.93 -12.60
CA ASP A 12 -0.38 -1.70 -12.89
C ASP A 12 0.37 -1.32 -11.60
N PRO A 13 1.10 -2.27 -10.99
CA PRO A 13 1.80 -2.03 -9.73
C PRO A 13 3.09 -1.20 -9.89
N TYR A 14 3.58 -1.02 -11.12
CA TYR A 14 4.79 -0.25 -11.43
C TYR A 14 4.48 1.17 -11.94
N ALA A 15 3.20 1.49 -12.15
CA ALA A 15 2.77 2.82 -12.51
C ALA A 15 3.29 3.87 -11.51
N PRO A 16 3.71 5.07 -11.98
CA PRO A 16 4.14 6.15 -11.10
C PRO A 16 3.06 6.47 -10.06
N ASN A 17 3.39 6.34 -8.78
CA ASN A 17 2.44 6.55 -7.69
C ASN A 17 3.10 7.26 -6.50
N ASN A 18 2.79 8.55 -6.34
CA ASN A 18 3.31 9.40 -5.25
C ASN A 18 2.88 8.95 -3.83
N ASN A 19 2.03 7.93 -3.72
CA ASN A 19 1.59 7.37 -2.44
C ASN A 19 2.21 6.00 -2.16
N ALA A 20 2.96 5.43 -3.11
CA ALA A 20 3.60 4.13 -3.00
C ALA A 20 5.11 4.31 -2.83
N GLU A 21 5.68 3.68 -1.81
CA GLU A 21 7.13 3.71 -1.54
C GLU A 21 7.61 2.33 -1.12
N SER A 22 8.83 1.94 -1.50
CA SER A 22 9.45 0.71 -1.00
C SER A 22 9.81 0.86 0.48
N LEU A 23 9.62 -0.21 1.25
CA LEU A 23 10.04 -0.27 2.65
C LEU A 23 11.51 -0.66 2.72
N LYS A 24 12.34 0.23 3.27
CA LYS A 24 13.78 0.01 3.42
C LYS A 24 14.06 -1.31 4.14
N GLY A 25 14.90 -2.15 3.55
CA GLY A 25 15.31 -3.43 4.12
C GLY A 25 14.28 -4.57 3.95
N SER A 26 13.29 -4.43 3.07
CA SER A 26 12.34 -5.51 2.74
C SER A 26 11.95 -5.51 1.27
N GLN A 27 11.35 -6.61 0.80
CA GLN A 27 10.74 -6.71 -0.53
C GLN A 27 9.38 -6.01 -0.65
N TYR A 28 8.86 -5.51 0.48
CA TYR A 28 7.52 -4.95 0.55
C TYR A 28 7.48 -3.47 0.18
N TYR A 29 6.32 -3.05 -0.29
CA TYR A 29 5.96 -1.67 -0.60
C TYR A 29 4.87 -1.19 0.35
N ARG A 30 4.72 0.12 0.48
CA ARG A 30 3.69 0.78 1.28
C ARG A 30 2.90 1.77 0.44
N LEU A 31 1.59 1.53 0.30
CA LEU A 31 0.64 2.46 -0.30
C LEU A 31 -0.11 3.27 0.78
N ARG A 32 -0.15 4.60 0.60
CA ARG A 32 -0.95 5.50 1.44
C ARG A 32 -2.31 5.82 0.80
N VAL A 33 -3.39 5.53 1.53
CA VAL A 33 -4.76 5.80 1.12
C VAL A 33 -5.47 6.62 2.18
N GLY A 34 -5.37 7.96 2.09
CA GLY A 34 -5.88 8.84 3.13
C GLY A 34 -5.14 8.62 4.45
N ASP A 35 -5.86 8.13 5.46
CA ASP A 35 -5.32 7.74 6.77
C ASP A 35 -4.81 6.28 6.83
N TRP A 36 -5.03 5.51 5.78
CA TRP A 36 -4.78 4.07 5.75
C TRP A 36 -3.39 3.78 5.17
N ARG A 37 -2.72 2.77 5.73
CA ARG A 37 -1.46 2.25 5.20
C ARG A 37 -1.66 0.80 4.79
N VAL A 38 -1.39 0.54 3.52
CA VAL A 38 -1.45 -0.80 2.93
C VAL A 38 -0.02 -1.22 2.66
N ILE A 39 0.38 -2.40 3.12
CA ILE A 39 1.68 -2.97 2.79
C ILE A 39 1.44 -4.06 1.76
N TYR A 40 2.27 -4.16 0.74
CA TYR A 40 2.04 -5.12 -0.32
C TYR A 40 3.35 -5.67 -0.88
N ASP A 41 3.26 -6.85 -1.45
CA ASP A 41 4.33 -7.55 -2.15
C ASP A 41 3.94 -7.62 -3.62
N ILE A 42 4.87 -7.31 -4.51
CA ILE A 42 4.68 -7.52 -5.95
C ILE A 42 5.39 -8.82 -6.29
N ARG A 43 4.63 -9.90 -6.43
CA ARG A 43 5.13 -11.13 -7.06
C ARG A 43 4.61 -11.13 -8.47
N ASP A 44 5.49 -11.37 -9.43
CA ASP A 44 5.16 -11.29 -10.87
C ASP A 44 4.01 -12.23 -11.27
N ASP A 45 3.77 -13.27 -10.47
CA ASP A 45 2.69 -14.24 -10.56
C ASP A 45 1.47 -13.90 -9.68
N GLU A 46 1.65 -13.21 -8.55
CA GLU A 46 0.58 -12.87 -7.60
C GLU A 46 0.83 -11.52 -6.89
N LEU A 47 -0.02 -10.52 -7.14
CA LEU A 47 0.02 -9.28 -6.36
C LEU A 47 -0.63 -9.51 -4.98
N ILE A 48 0.19 -9.70 -3.95
CA ILE A 48 -0.30 -9.91 -2.57
C ILE A 48 -0.39 -8.58 -1.83
N ILE A 49 -1.59 -8.18 -1.44
CA ILE A 49 -1.86 -6.93 -0.73
C ILE A 49 -2.18 -7.24 0.75
N VAL A 50 -1.27 -6.88 1.66
CA VAL A 50 -1.39 -7.09 3.11
C VAL A 50 -1.77 -5.78 3.83
N VAL A 51 -3.03 -5.66 4.20
CA VAL A 51 -3.51 -4.48 4.94
C VAL A 51 -3.13 -4.61 6.42
N LEU A 52 -1.97 -4.07 6.80
CA LEU A 52 -1.43 -4.18 8.16
C LEU A 52 -2.09 -3.24 9.18
N THR A 53 -2.62 -2.07 8.80
CA THR A 53 -3.29 -1.16 9.77
C THR A 53 -4.29 -0.21 9.13
N VAL A 54 -5.39 -0.03 9.85
CA VAL A 54 -6.53 0.82 9.54
C VAL A 54 -6.75 1.77 10.72
N GLN A 55 -6.24 3.00 10.68
CA GLN A 55 -6.53 3.99 11.74
C GLN A 55 -6.47 5.45 11.25
N PRO A 56 -7.31 6.35 11.81
CA PRO A 56 -7.15 7.80 11.65
C PRO A 56 -5.80 8.29 12.19
N ARG A 57 -5.22 9.31 11.55
CA ARG A 57 -3.87 9.84 11.79
C ARG A 57 -3.51 10.23 13.24
N GLY A 58 -4.48 10.29 14.15
CA GLY A 58 -4.33 10.73 15.54
C GLY A 58 -4.16 9.65 16.62
N ARG A 59 -4.10 8.35 16.29
CA ARG A 59 -3.93 7.27 17.29
C ARG A 59 -2.73 6.35 17.10
N VAL A 60 -1.85 6.64 16.15
CA VAL A 60 -0.71 5.77 15.83
C VAL A 60 0.44 5.88 16.85
N TYR A 61 0.41 6.90 17.71
CA TYR A 61 1.33 7.05 18.84
C TYR A 61 0.55 7.23 20.16
N ARG A 62 -0.09 6.16 20.61
CA ARG A 62 -0.36 5.91 22.04
C ARG A 62 -0.21 4.44 22.32
#